data_AF-A0A2K0T7S5-F1
#
_entry.id   AF-A0A2K0T7S5-F1
#
_cell.length_a   1.000
_cell.length_b   1.000
_cell.length_c   1.000
_cell.angle_alpha   90.00
_cell.angle_beta   90.00
_cell.angle_gamma   90.00
#
_symmetry.space_group_name_H-M   'P 1'
#
loop_
_entity.id
_entity.type
_entity.pdbx_description
1 polymer ?
#
loop_
_entity_poly.entity_id
_entity_poly.type
_entity_poly.pdbx_seq_one_letter_code
_entity_poly.pdbx_strand_id
1 'polypeptide(L)'
;MPDYVRLDDLQEGLDTSTPNGSEVAVLNRQAQLRRISAKVHEQLYGRRDATNTSFQTKAEAATLLNAELDQWHITHVETSTIPHSPCIFHTREYMDVNFYRERLFIYSALVVPTGQEAHSFKPDVTYLRLCLDPAVQIIFLYQTLLVKGVKTVLWTWIQDILRSGFMILYCGIHISNILNSREEITSSITTDHIPESSSVIKALDDCRQMLKDISLKWTAVTPHWAAFDRLSCEVRKLIENSSVPETSQSRQGVGDDEIAMNLATGQGLWDVPMDISYWDDLLEGDVNMNEVFGFDMNTFL
;
A
#
# COMPACT_ATOMS: atom_id res chain seq x y z
N MET A 1 13.64 -24.05 42.39
CA MET A 1 12.68 -24.28 41.29
C MET A 1 12.49 -22.94 40.62
N PRO A 2 12.70 -22.80 39.30
CA PRO A 2 12.40 -21.55 38.63
C PRO A 2 10.88 -21.42 38.49
N ASP A 3 10.36 -20.26 38.89
CA ASP A 3 8.96 -19.91 38.75
C ASP A 3 8.59 -19.89 37.27
N TYR A 4 7.73 -20.82 36.88
CA TYR A 4 7.11 -20.80 35.56
C TYR A 4 6.11 -19.63 35.52
N VAL A 5 6.48 -18.56 34.82
CA VAL A 5 5.52 -17.52 34.40
C VAL A 5 4.57 -18.18 33.40
N ARG A 6 3.33 -18.44 33.83
CA ARG A 6 2.26 -18.87 32.92
C ARG A 6 1.93 -17.73 31.98
N LEU A 7 2.22 -17.90 30.70
CA LEU A 7 1.79 -17.02 29.60
C LEU A 7 0.31 -17.27 29.22
N ASP A 8 -0.55 -17.59 30.19
CA ASP A 8 -1.98 -17.86 29.96
C ASP A 8 -2.84 -16.58 29.96
N ASP A 9 -2.23 -15.40 30.14
CA ASP A 9 -2.87 -14.07 29.94
C ASP A 9 -3.24 -13.77 28.46
N LEU A 10 -3.22 -14.79 27.59
CA LEU A 10 -3.61 -14.68 26.19
C LEU A 10 -5.13 -14.73 25.97
N GLN A 11 -5.91 -15.20 26.95
CA GLN A 11 -7.38 -15.29 26.84
C GLN A 11 -8.14 -14.18 27.56
N GLU A 12 -7.55 -13.54 28.57
CA GLU A 12 -8.12 -12.34 29.18
C GLU A 12 -7.57 -11.12 28.41
N GLY A 13 -8.47 -10.41 27.72
CA GLY A 13 -8.10 -9.16 27.05
C GLY A 13 -7.39 -8.22 28.03
N LEU A 14 -6.32 -7.56 27.57
CA LEU A 14 -5.60 -6.56 28.38
C LEU A 14 -6.60 -5.54 28.95
N ASP A 15 -6.51 -5.31 30.27
CA ASP A 15 -7.44 -4.50 31.06
C ASP A 15 -7.77 -3.15 30.40
N THR A 16 -9.03 -2.98 30.02
CA THR A 16 -9.58 -1.77 29.36
C THR A 16 -9.84 -0.63 30.34
N SER A 17 -9.63 -0.84 31.65
CA SER A 17 -9.75 0.21 32.67
C SER A 17 -8.55 1.17 32.72
N THR A 18 -7.53 0.92 31.89
CA THR A 18 -6.32 1.74 31.81
C THR A 18 -6.66 3.18 31.37
N PRO A 19 -6.26 4.23 32.11
CA PRO A 19 -6.56 5.60 31.75
C PRO A 19 -6.03 5.99 30.37
N ASN A 20 -6.84 6.71 29.60
CA ASN A 20 -6.47 7.29 28.31
C ASN A 20 -5.15 8.06 28.44
N GLY A 21 -4.20 7.77 27.55
CA GLY A 21 -2.94 8.50 27.50
C GLY A 21 -1.85 8.05 28.48
N SER A 22 -2.08 7.00 29.26
CA SER A 22 -0.99 6.32 29.96
C SER A 22 -0.08 5.58 28.97
N GLU A 23 1.21 5.46 29.30
CA GLU A 23 2.16 4.67 28.51
C GLU A 23 1.70 3.21 28.37
N VAL A 24 1.05 2.66 29.40
CA VAL A 24 0.49 1.30 29.40
C VAL A 24 -0.59 1.15 28.32
N ALA A 25 -1.46 2.15 28.11
CA ALA A 25 -2.47 2.09 27.05
C ALA A 25 -1.82 2.03 25.64
N VAL A 26 -0.73 2.77 25.44
CA VAL A 26 0.06 2.72 24.19
C VAL A 26 0.72 1.37 23.99
N LEU A 27 1.28 0.78 25.05
CA LEU A 27 1.90 -0.53 24.97
C LEU A 27 0.87 -1.62 24.70
N ASN A 28 -0.29 -1.57 25.38
CA ASN A 28 -1.38 -2.53 25.20
C ASN A 28 -1.91 -2.51 23.77
N ARG A 29 -2.25 -1.33 23.22
CA ARG A 29 -2.74 -1.24 21.83
C ARG A 29 -1.71 -1.76 20.83
N GLN A 30 -0.41 -1.51 21.06
CA GLN A 30 0.67 -1.96 20.16
C GLN A 30 0.91 -3.47 20.27
N ALA A 31 0.79 -4.03 21.48
CA ALA A 31 0.86 -5.47 21.69
C ALA A 31 -0.31 -6.19 20.99
N GLN A 32 -1.52 -5.65 21.07
CA GLN A 32 -2.68 -6.19 20.35
C GLN A 32 -2.51 -6.09 18.83
N LEU A 33 -2.05 -4.95 18.31
CA LEU A 33 -1.76 -4.82 16.88
C LEU A 33 -0.73 -5.85 16.42
N ARG A 34 0.36 -6.05 17.18
CA ARG A 34 1.37 -7.07 16.85
C ARG A 34 0.81 -8.50 16.83
N ARG A 35 -0.20 -8.81 17.66
CA ARG A 35 -0.89 -10.11 17.60
C ARG A 35 -1.66 -10.27 16.29
N ILE A 36 -2.32 -9.21 15.82
CA ILE A 36 -2.96 -9.18 14.50
C ILE A 36 -1.89 -9.37 13.42
N SER A 37 -0.80 -8.59 13.46
CA SER A 37 0.31 -8.71 12.50
C SER A 37 0.87 -10.13 12.46
N ALA A 38 1.04 -10.79 13.61
CA ALA A 38 1.54 -12.17 13.67
C ALA A 38 0.59 -13.15 12.94
N LYS A 39 -0.73 -13.01 13.14
CA LYS A 39 -1.73 -13.80 12.40
C LYS A 39 -1.69 -13.53 10.90
N VAL A 40 -1.52 -12.26 10.50
CA VAL A 40 -1.38 -11.86 9.08
C VAL A 40 -0.17 -12.55 8.45
N HIS A 41 0.98 -12.52 9.12
CA HIS A 41 2.19 -13.18 8.63
C HIS A 41 1.99 -14.70 8.52
N GLU A 42 1.40 -15.34 9.54
CA GLU A 42 1.17 -16.78 9.54
C GLU A 42 0.21 -17.22 8.41
N GLN A 43 -0.93 -16.53 8.27
CA GLN A 43 -2.01 -16.97 7.39
C GLN A 43 -1.84 -16.53 5.93
N LEU A 44 -1.22 -15.36 5.68
CA LEU A 44 -1.08 -14.82 4.33
C LEU A 44 0.33 -15.01 3.75
N TYR A 45 1.36 -15.09 4.60
CA TYR A 45 2.77 -15.08 4.18
C TYR A 45 3.58 -16.30 4.65
N GLY A 46 3.01 -17.22 5.43
CA GLY A 46 3.72 -18.36 6.02
C GLY A 46 4.28 -19.32 4.97
N ARG A 47 5.62 -19.48 4.91
CA ARG A 47 6.34 -20.19 3.84
C ARG A 47 5.90 -21.63 3.50
N ARG A 48 5.37 -22.40 4.46
CA ARG A 48 5.01 -23.82 4.21
C ARG A 48 3.63 -23.98 3.57
N ASP A 49 2.74 -23.03 3.82
CA ASP A 49 1.35 -23.08 3.34
C ASP A 49 1.08 -22.01 2.28
N ALA A 50 1.75 -20.86 2.27
CA ALA A 50 1.46 -19.74 1.36
C ALA A 50 1.64 -20.05 -0.14
N THR A 51 2.47 -21.03 -0.51
CA THR A 51 2.61 -21.49 -1.90
C THR A 51 1.58 -22.55 -2.30
N ASN A 52 0.87 -23.16 -1.34
CA ASN A 52 -0.12 -24.22 -1.57
C ASN A 52 -1.56 -23.78 -1.22
N THR A 53 -1.70 -22.71 -0.45
CA THR A 53 -2.99 -22.13 -0.06
C THR A 53 -3.59 -21.40 -1.25
N SER A 54 -4.79 -21.82 -1.64
CA SER A 54 -5.51 -21.21 -2.76
C SER A 54 -5.72 -19.71 -2.57
N PHE A 55 -5.74 -18.96 -3.67
CA PHE A 55 -6.06 -17.54 -3.67
C PHE A 55 -7.36 -17.22 -2.91
N GLN A 56 -8.40 -18.04 -3.09
CA GLN A 56 -9.69 -17.88 -2.40
C GLN A 56 -9.54 -17.94 -0.88
N THR A 57 -8.75 -18.88 -0.38
CA THR A 57 -8.47 -19.00 1.06
C THR A 57 -7.71 -17.78 1.58
N LYS A 58 -6.76 -17.24 0.81
CA LYS A 58 -6.06 -15.99 1.18
C LYS A 58 -7.03 -14.81 1.23
N ALA A 59 -7.95 -14.70 0.27
CA ALA A 59 -8.94 -13.62 0.24
C ALA A 59 -9.92 -13.68 1.43
N GLU A 60 -10.36 -14.89 1.81
CA GLU A 60 -11.19 -15.11 3.00
C GLU A 60 -10.44 -14.73 4.28
N ALA A 61 -9.20 -15.19 4.44
CA ALA A 61 -8.35 -14.84 5.58
C ALA A 61 -8.12 -13.32 5.66
N ALA A 62 -7.81 -12.66 4.54
CA ALA A 62 -7.62 -11.21 4.48
C ALA A 62 -8.87 -10.45 4.94
N THR A 63 -10.07 -10.92 4.57
CA THR A 63 -11.35 -10.32 4.99
C THR A 63 -11.52 -10.41 6.50
N LEU A 64 -11.28 -11.59 7.09
CA LEU A 64 -11.39 -11.81 8.53
C LEU A 64 -10.36 -10.99 9.32
N LEU A 65 -9.11 -10.97 8.87
CA LEU A 65 -8.03 -10.22 9.50
C LEU A 65 -8.28 -8.71 9.41
N ASN A 66 -8.80 -8.22 8.29
CA ASN A 66 -9.16 -6.81 8.14
C ASN A 66 -10.30 -6.42 9.10
N ALA A 67 -11.30 -7.29 9.29
CA ALA A 67 -12.37 -7.04 10.25
C ALA A 67 -11.86 -7.01 11.71
N GLU A 68 -10.92 -7.87 12.07
CA GLU A 68 -10.24 -7.82 13.37
C GLU A 68 -9.46 -6.51 13.55
N LEU A 69 -8.77 -6.06 12.51
CA LEU A 69 -8.03 -4.79 12.49
C LEU A 69 -8.96 -3.56 12.60
N ASP A 70 -10.12 -3.58 11.93
CA ASP A 70 -11.16 -2.55 12.07
C ASP A 70 -11.67 -2.46 13.51
N GLN A 71 -11.94 -3.62 14.14
CA GLN A 71 -12.39 -3.65 15.52
C GLN A 71 -11.32 -3.10 16.48
N TRP A 72 -10.04 -3.41 16.24
CA TRP A 72 -8.92 -2.81 16.98
C TRP A 72 -8.90 -1.27 16.81
N HIS A 73 -9.07 -0.77 15.59
CA HIS A 73 -9.06 0.67 15.30
C HIS A 73 -10.20 1.41 16.02
N ILE A 74 -11.43 0.91 15.90
CA ILE A 74 -12.62 1.46 16.57
C ILE A 74 -12.41 1.50 18.09
N THR A 75 -11.86 0.43 18.67
CA THR A 75 -11.64 0.32 20.11
C THR A 75 -10.63 1.35 20.62
N HIS A 76 -9.55 1.59 19.87
CA HIS A 76 -8.42 2.38 20.33
C HIS A 76 -8.45 3.85 19.90
N VAL A 77 -9.23 4.23 18.88
CA VAL A 77 -9.31 5.62 18.41
C VAL A 77 -9.76 6.57 19.53
N GLU A 78 -10.73 6.16 20.35
CA GLU A 78 -11.28 7.00 21.43
C GLU A 78 -10.58 6.77 22.78
N THR A 79 -10.11 5.55 23.04
CA THR A 79 -9.58 5.15 24.35
C THR A 79 -8.07 5.34 24.48
N SER A 80 -7.35 5.37 23.36
CA SER A 80 -5.88 5.25 23.36
C SER A 80 -5.20 6.39 22.62
N THR A 81 -5.92 7.48 22.38
CA THR A 81 -5.40 8.70 21.78
C THR A 81 -5.71 9.92 22.65
N ILE A 82 -4.87 10.94 22.56
CA ILE A 82 -5.05 12.23 23.23
C ILE A 82 -5.00 13.34 22.16
N PRO A 83 -6.06 14.15 22.03
CA PRO A 83 -6.03 15.32 21.16
C PRO A 83 -4.87 16.25 21.50
N HIS A 84 -4.15 16.72 20.47
CA HIS A 84 -3.04 17.66 20.60
C HIS A 84 -1.89 17.22 21.54
N SER A 85 -1.68 15.92 21.72
CA SER A 85 -0.55 15.45 22.52
C SER A 85 0.79 15.89 21.93
N PRO A 86 1.75 16.35 22.75
CA PRO A 86 3.12 16.57 22.29
C PRO A 86 3.86 15.25 22.02
N CYS A 87 3.37 14.14 22.57
CA CYS A 87 3.90 12.81 22.33
C CYS A 87 3.23 12.21 21.09
N ILE A 88 4.01 11.97 20.03
CA ILE A 88 3.48 11.40 18.78
C ILE A 88 2.78 10.05 19.02
N PHE A 89 3.28 9.24 19.95
CA PHE A 89 2.67 7.96 20.26
C PHE A 89 1.27 8.12 20.85
N HIS A 90 0.89 9.26 21.39
CA HIS A 90 -0.46 9.47 21.90
C HIS A 90 -1.40 10.05 20.84
N THR A 91 -0.92 10.39 19.65
CA THR A 91 -1.76 11.02 18.64
C THR A 91 -2.55 9.99 17.83
N ARG A 92 -3.68 10.44 17.30
CA ARG A 92 -4.50 9.67 16.38
C ARG A 92 -3.76 9.38 15.08
N GLU A 93 -3.00 10.34 14.56
CA GLU A 93 -2.27 10.16 13.30
C GLU A 93 -1.26 9.02 13.38
N TYR A 94 -0.53 8.88 14.48
CA TYR A 94 0.40 7.75 14.64
C TYR A 94 -0.34 6.42 14.76
N MET A 95 -1.49 6.40 15.42
CA MET A 95 -2.33 5.19 15.47
C MET A 95 -2.86 4.82 14.09
N ASP A 96 -3.38 5.79 13.35
CA ASP A 96 -3.92 5.62 12.00
C ASP A 96 -2.83 5.18 11.01
N VAL A 97 -1.59 5.66 11.14
CA VAL A 97 -0.46 5.14 10.33
C VAL A 97 -0.26 3.65 10.56
N ASN A 98 -0.28 3.20 11.82
CA ASN A 98 -0.10 1.77 12.13
C ASN A 98 -1.29 0.93 11.61
N PHE A 99 -2.50 1.47 11.69
CA PHE A 99 -3.70 0.85 11.13
C PHE A 99 -3.57 0.63 9.62
N TYR A 100 -3.32 1.71 8.88
CA TYR A 100 -3.23 1.62 7.42
C TYR A 100 -2.01 0.83 6.97
N ARG A 101 -0.90 0.83 7.72
CA ARG A 101 0.25 -0.03 7.43
C ARG A 101 -0.13 -1.51 7.48
N GLU A 102 -0.82 -1.93 8.53
CA GLU A 102 -1.25 -3.33 8.66
C GLU A 102 -2.29 -3.69 7.60
N ARG A 103 -3.24 -2.79 7.33
CA ARG A 103 -4.23 -2.95 6.25
C ARG A 103 -3.58 -3.08 4.87
N LEU A 104 -2.58 -2.24 4.58
CA LEU A 104 -1.78 -2.33 3.37
C LEU A 104 -1.08 -3.69 3.28
N PHE A 105 -0.52 -4.17 4.40
CA PHE A 105 0.14 -5.47 4.46
C PHE A 105 -0.84 -6.64 4.22
N ILE A 106 -2.06 -6.58 4.76
CA ILE A 106 -3.11 -7.58 4.51
C ILE A 106 -3.45 -7.65 3.01
N TYR A 107 -3.76 -6.51 2.39
CA TYR A 107 -4.21 -6.51 0.99
C TYR A 107 -3.07 -6.67 -0.02
N SER A 108 -1.82 -6.38 0.36
CA SER A 108 -0.64 -6.66 -0.47
C SER A 108 -0.57 -8.14 -0.88
N ALA A 109 -0.97 -9.05 0.01
CA ALA A 109 -0.99 -10.50 -0.26
C ALA A 109 -1.96 -10.91 -1.38
N LEU A 110 -2.95 -10.07 -1.69
CA LEU A 110 -3.97 -10.34 -2.71
C LEU A 110 -3.68 -9.67 -4.05
N VAL A 111 -2.72 -8.75 -4.10
CA VAL A 111 -2.42 -7.96 -5.31
C VAL A 111 -1.01 -8.17 -5.83
N VAL A 112 -0.07 -8.55 -4.97
CA VAL A 112 1.30 -8.83 -5.38
C VAL A 112 1.49 -10.35 -5.48
N PRO A 113 1.69 -10.88 -6.69
CA PRO A 113 1.90 -12.31 -6.87
C PRO A 113 3.16 -12.79 -6.14
N THR A 114 3.06 -13.92 -5.44
CA THR A 114 4.21 -14.61 -4.84
C THR A 114 4.15 -16.11 -5.15
N GLY A 115 5.31 -16.75 -5.30
CA GLY A 115 5.40 -18.20 -5.51
C GLY A 115 4.94 -18.67 -6.90
N GLN A 116 4.39 -19.89 -6.96
CA GLN A 116 4.06 -20.57 -8.22
C GLN A 116 2.94 -19.91 -9.02
N GLU A 117 2.06 -19.13 -8.37
CA GLU A 117 0.93 -18.46 -9.04
C GLU A 117 1.36 -17.17 -9.76
N ALA A 118 2.61 -16.72 -9.62
CA ALA A 118 3.04 -15.40 -10.09
C ALA A 118 2.89 -15.20 -11.60
N HIS A 119 3.19 -16.22 -12.40
CA HIS A 119 3.14 -16.12 -13.87
C HIS A 119 1.71 -16.18 -14.44
N SER A 120 0.72 -16.62 -13.66
CA SER A 120 -0.69 -16.71 -14.09
C SER A 120 -1.60 -15.72 -13.37
N PHE A 121 -1.06 -14.95 -12.43
CA PHE A 121 -1.83 -14.04 -11.60
C PHE A 121 -2.44 -12.92 -12.44
N LYS A 122 -3.77 -12.79 -12.36
CA LYS A 122 -4.50 -11.67 -12.96
C LYS A 122 -5.01 -10.78 -11.82
N PRO A 123 -4.55 -9.53 -11.72
CA PRO A 123 -5.01 -8.61 -10.69
C PRO A 123 -6.52 -8.37 -10.81
N ASP A 124 -7.21 -8.40 -9.67
CA ASP A 124 -8.60 -7.95 -9.59
C ASP A 124 -8.65 -6.48 -9.17
N VAL A 125 -9.43 -5.67 -9.89
CA VAL A 125 -9.59 -4.22 -9.62
C VAL A 125 -10.08 -3.97 -8.19
N THR A 126 -10.90 -4.86 -7.63
CA THR A 126 -11.42 -4.78 -6.27
C THR A 126 -10.29 -4.83 -5.26
N TYR A 127 -9.40 -5.83 -5.34
CA TYR A 127 -8.28 -5.95 -4.41
C TYR A 127 -7.23 -4.87 -4.63
N LEU A 128 -6.99 -4.46 -5.89
CA LEU A 128 -6.13 -3.32 -6.19
C LEU A 128 -6.61 -2.05 -5.50
N ARG A 129 -7.93 -1.80 -5.50
CA ARG A 129 -8.52 -0.63 -4.82
C ARG A 129 -8.42 -0.73 -3.29
N LEU A 130 -8.68 -1.91 -2.73
CA LEU A 130 -8.52 -2.17 -1.29
C LEU A 130 -7.06 -2.01 -0.82
N CYS A 131 -6.09 -2.23 -1.71
CA CYS A 131 -4.68 -1.99 -1.44
C CYS A 131 -4.27 -0.52 -1.67
N LEU A 132 -4.86 0.15 -2.67
CA LEU A 132 -4.56 1.54 -3.00
C LEU A 132 -4.98 2.52 -1.91
N ASP A 133 -6.17 2.35 -1.33
CA ASP A 133 -6.67 3.23 -0.26
C ASP A 133 -5.69 3.37 0.92
N PRO A 134 -5.29 2.29 1.62
CA PRO A 134 -4.37 2.42 2.75
C PRO A 134 -3.02 3.03 2.35
N ALA A 135 -2.51 2.75 1.13
CA ALA A 135 -1.28 3.35 0.64
C ALA A 135 -1.39 4.89 0.50
N VAL A 136 -2.50 5.39 -0.06
CA VAL A 136 -2.80 6.82 -0.14
C VAL A 136 -2.94 7.45 1.25
N GLN A 137 -3.63 6.78 2.18
CA GLN A 137 -3.82 7.28 3.55
C GLN A 137 -2.51 7.41 4.32
N ILE A 138 -1.57 6.46 4.17
CA ILE A 138 -0.25 6.52 4.81
C ILE A 138 0.52 7.77 4.36
N ILE A 139 0.54 8.05 3.05
CA ILE A 139 1.20 9.24 2.50
C ILE A 139 0.57 10.53 3.05
N PHE A 140 -0.77 10.60 3.06
CA PHE A 140 -1.50 11.74 3.60
C PHE A 140 -1.21 11.98 5.09
N LEU A 141 -1.16 10.91 5.90
CA LEU A 141 -0.87 11.01 7.33
C LEU A 141 0.56 11.47 7.60
N TYR A 142 1.54 10.97 6.85
CA TYR A 142 2.93 11.45 6.99
C TYR A 142 3.07 12.92 6.58
N GLN A 143 2.43 13.35 5.50
CA GLN A 143 2.36 14.78 5.17
C GLN A 143 1.75 15.60 6.31
N THR A 144 0.65 15.14 6.88
CA THR A 144 0.01 15.81 8.02
C THR A 144 0.95 15.92 9.22
N LEU A 145 1.70 14.86 9.53
CA LEU A 145 2.70 14.85 10.60
C LEU A 145 3.85 15.82 10.31
N LEU A 146 4.34 15.88 9.07
CA LEU A 146 5.39 16.81 8.65
C LEU A 146 4.95 18.27 8.76
N VAL A 147 3.73 18.61 8.31
CA VAL A 147 3.14 19.94 8.43
C VAL A 147 3.00 20.37 9.90
N LYS A 148 2.70 19.42 10.79
CA LYS A 148 2.67 19.63 12.25
C LYS A 148 4.07 19.78 12.87
N GLY A 149 5.13 19.73 12.08
CA GLY A 149 6.51 19.87 12.54
C GLY A 149 7.07 18.61 13.21
N VAL A 150 6.40 17.46 13.08
CA VAL A 150 6.86 16.19 13.63
C VAL A 150 8.00 15.67 12.75
N LYS A 151 9.23 15.98 13.15
CA LYS A 151 10.44 15.47 12.51
C LYS A 151 10.81 14.15 13.17
N THR A 152 10.69 13.05 12.44
CA THR A 152 11.29 11.79 12.89
C THR A 152 12.33 11.33 11.88
N VAL A 153 13.35 10.67 12.41
CA VAL A 153 14.48 10.09 11.69
C VAL A 153 14.39 8.56 11.77
N LEU A 154 13.19 8.02 11.90
CA LEU A 154 12.98 6.59 12.02
C LEU A 154 13.00 5.99 10.63
N TRP A 155 13.89 5.03 10.40
CA TRP A 155 13.96 4.29 9.14
C TRP A 155 12.62 3.65 8.76
N THR A 156 11.85 3.21 9.75
CA THR A 156 10.50 2.66 9.54
C THR A 156 9.56 3.61 8.81
N TRP A 157 9.68 4.93 9.01
CA TRP A 157 8.85 5.90 8.29
C TRP A 157 9.23 6.00 6.82
N ILE A 158 10.53 5.92 6.54
CA ILE A 158 11.04 5.93 5.17
C ILE A 158 10.57 4.67 4.46
N GLN A 159 10.63 3.51 5.13
CA GLN A 159 10.09 2.25 4.61
C GLN A 159 8.58 2.34 4.35
N ASP A 160 7.81 2.92 5.28
CA ASP A 160 6.36 3.06 5.13
C ASP A 160 6.01 3.99 3.96
N ILE A 161 6.74 5.10 3.78
CA ILE A 161 6.58 6.02 2.63
C ILE A 161 6.96 5.32 1.31
N LEU A 162 8.10 4.64 1.26
CA LEU A 162 8.56 3.92 0.07
C LEU A 162 7.56 2.84 -0.33
N ARG A 163 7.21 1.95 0.60
CA ARG A 163 6.25 0.85 0.36
C ARG A 163 4.91 1.38 -0.14
N SER A 164 4.38 2.42 0.51
CA SER A 164 3.10 3.01 0.12
C SER A 164 3.18 3.69 -1.24
N GLY A 165 4.24 4.47 -1.49
CA GLY A 165 4.46 5.10 -2.79
C GLY A 165 4.52 4.08 -3.93
N PHE A 166 5.37 3.06 -3.80
CA PHE A 166 5.49 2.04 -4.84
C PHE A 166 4.22 1.20 -5.01
N MET A 167 3.44 0.97 -3.93
CA MET A 167 2.12 0.36 -4.06
C MET A 167 1.14 1.25 -4.83
N ILE A 168 1.15 2.57 -4.61
CA ILE A 168 0.32 3.50 -5.40
C ILE A 168 0.69 3.41 -6.89
N LEU A 169 1.98 3.34 -7.23
CA LEU A 169 2.42 3.15 -8.62
C LEU A 169 1.91 1.82 -9.18
N TYR A 170 2.13 0.73 -8.46
CA TYR A 170 1.71 -0.62 -8.86
C TYR A 170 0.20 -0.70 -9.11
N CYS A 171 -0.61 -0.28 -8.13
CA CYS A 171 -2.06 -0.28 -8.24
C CYS A 171 -2.55 0.68 -9.33
N GLY A 172 -1.95 1.86 -9.45
CA GLY A 172 -2.31 2.85 -10.48
C GLY A 172 -2.15 2.29 -11.90
N ILE A 173 -1.02 1.65 -12.19
CA ILE A 173 -0.76 1.03 -13.49
C ILE A 173 -1.80 -0.06 -13.79
N HIS A 174 -1.97 -1.02 -12.86
CA HIS A 174 -2.87 -2.14 -13.10
C HIS A 174 -4.35 -1.72 -13.22
N ILE A 175 -4.81 -0.77 -12.39
CA ILE A 175 -6.19 -0.27 -12.49
C ILE A 175 -6.40 0.39 -13.85
N SER A 176 -5.53 1.30 -14.26
CA SER A 176 -5.68 1.99 -15.55
C SER A 176 -5.55 1.03 -16.74
N ASN A 177 -4.65 0.03 -16.70
CA ASN A 177 -4.57 -0.98 -17.75
C ASN A 177 -5.86 -1.79 -17.87
N ILE A 178 -6.43 -2.23 -16.73
CA ILE A 178 -7.69 -2.98 -16.74
C ILE A 178 -8.84 -2.11 -17.26
N LEU A 179 -8.91 -0.83 -16.86
CA LEU A 179 -9.94 0.09 -17.33
C LEU A 179 -9.81 0.39 -18.83
N ASN A 180 -8.59 0.64 -19.33
CA ASN A 180 -8.33 0.90 -20.74
C ASN A 180 -8.59 -0.33 -21.62
N SER A 181 -8.38 -1.55 -21.10
CA SER A 181 -8.70 -2.79 -21.81
C SER A 181 -10.18 -3.18 -21.78
N ARG A 182 -10.99 -2.56 -20.90
CA ARG A 182 -12.40 -2.87 -20.68
C ARG A 182 -13.32 -1.72 -21.07
N GLU A 183 -13.24 -1.26 -22.31
CA GLU A 183 -14.28 -0.42 -22.93
C GLU A 183 -15.70 -1.08 -22.97
N GLU A 184 -15.86 -2.34 -22.53
CA GLU A 184 -17.14 -3.06 -22.67
C GLU A 184 -17.90 -3.48 -21.39
N ILE A 185 -17.45 -3.21 -20.16
CA ILE A 185 -18.22 -3.64 -18.96
C ILE A 185 -18.34 -2.52 -17.92
N THR A 186 -19.04 -1.46 -18.31
CA THR A 186 -19.72 -0.53 -17.41
C THR A 186 -20.96 -1.19 -16.82
N SER A 187 -20.80 -2.03 -15.80
CA SER A 187 -21.84 -2.18 -14.77
C SER A 187 -21.30 -2.97 -13.59
N SER A 188 -21.64 -2.52 -12.38
CA SER A 188 -21.49 -3.24 -11.10
C SER A 188 -20.19 -3.09 -10.30
N ILE A 189 -19.61 -1.89 -10.18
CA ILE A 189 -18.70 -1.63 -9.05
C ILE A 189 -19.27 -0.50 -8.19
N THR A 190 -19.69 -0.85 -6.98
CA THR A 190 -20.12 0.06 -5.91
C THR A 190 -18.97 1.02 -5.56
N THR A 191 -19.26 2.32 -5.58
CA THR A 191 -18.28 3.42 -5.61
C THR A 191 -17.85 3.93 -4.23
N ASP A 192 -18.34 3.36 -3.13
CA ASP A 192 -18.33 4.07 -1.84
C ASP A 192 -17.01 4.00 -1.04
N HIS A 193 -15.99 3.30 -1.54
CA HIS A 193 -14.70 3.12 -0.84
C HIS A 193 -13.46 3.36 -1.73
N ILE A 194 -13.58 4.21 -2.75
CA ILE A 194 -12.54 4.39 -3.77
C ILE A 194 -11.82 5.74 -3.57
N PRO A 195 -10.48 5.77 -3.47
CA PRO A 195 -9.74 7.02 -3.55
C PRO A 195 -9.95 7.67 -4.91
N GLU A 196 -10.40 8.93 -4.93
CA GLU A 196 -10.54 9.70 -6.17
C GLU A 196 -9.19 9.80 -6.89
N SER A 197 -9.19 9.81 -8.23
CA SER A 197 -7.96 9.95 -9.04
C SER A 197 -7.15 11.19 -8.65
N SER A 198 -7.83 12.27 -8.25
CA SER A 198 -7.23 13.49 -7.70
C SER A 198 -6.39 13.23 -6.43
N SER A 199 -6.91 12.39 -5.54
CA SER A 199 -6.25 11.99 -4.28
C SER A 199 -5.05 11.09 -4.54
N VAL A 200 -5.15 10.20 -5.54
CA VAL A 200 -4.04 9.33 -5.96
C VAL A 200 -2.89 10.15 -6.55
N ILE A 201 -3.19 11.08 -7.46
CA ILE A 201 -2.19 11.97 -8.06
C ILE A 201 -1.53 12.85 -6.99
N LYS A 202 -2.33 13.43 -6.08
CA LYS A 202 -1.79 14.19 -4.96
C LYS A 202 -0.86 13.35 -4.08
N ALA A 203 -1.21 12.10 -3.79
CA ALA A 203 -0.37 11.21 -3.01
C ALA A 203 0.95 10.87 -3.72
N LEU A 204 0.96 10.68 -5.04
CA LEU A 204 2.19 10.53 -5.81
C LEU A 204 3.10 11.75 -5.68
N ASP A 205 2.53 12.95 -5.76
CA ASP A 205 3.25 14.22 -5.66
C ASP A 205 3.84 14.43 -4.27
N ASP A 206 3.01 14.19 -3.25
CA ASP A 206 3.37 14.26 -1.85
C ASP A 206 4.49 13.26 -1.51
N CYS A 207 4.38 12.01 -1.99
CA CYS A 207 5.39 10.97 -1.81
C CYS A 207 6.72 11.35 -2.47
N ARG A 208 6.67 11.79 -3.74
CA ARG A 208 7.85 12.25 -4.48
C ARG A 208 8.57 13.37 -3.73
N GLN A 209 7.82 14.37 -3.25
CA GLN A 209 8.39 15.50 -2.53
C GLN A 209 8.99 15.07 -1.19
N MET A 210 8.32 14.21 -0.42
CA MET A 210 8.86 13.67 0.83
C MET A 210 10.16 12.90 0.61
N LEU A 211 10.21 12.00 -0.39
CA LEU A 211 11.42 11.24 -0.71
C LEU A 211 12.58 12.13 -1.15
N LYS A 212 12.29 13.21 -1.89
CA LYS A 212 13.28 14.24 -2.24
C LYS A 212 13.84 14.93 -1.00
N ASP A 213 12.97 15.36 -0.09
CA ASP A 213 13.39 16.08 1.12
C ASP A 213 14.18 15.17 2.08
N ILE A 214 13.86 13.87 2.10
CA ILE A 214 14.62 12.87 2.84
C ILE A 214 15.97 12.61 2.17
N SER A 215 16.04 12.46 0.84
CA SER A 215 17.29 12.15 0.11
C SER A 215 18.35 13.24 0.25
N LEU A 216 17.93 14.50 0.42
CA LEU A 216 18.84 15.62 0.73
C LEU A 216 19.58 15.44 2.07
N LYS A 217 19.03 14.66 3.00
CA LYS A 217 19.63 14.38 4.30
C LYS A 217 20.27 13.00 4.33
N TRP A 218 19.63 12.02 3.72
CA TRP A 218 19.95 10.59 3.81
C TRP A 218 20.20 10.06 2.40
N THR A 219 21.48 9.98 2.02
CA THR A 219 21.93 9.59 0.68
C THR A 219 21.48 8.19 0.26
N ALA A 220 21.22 7.29 1.22
CA ALA A 220 20.67 5.96 0.96
C ALA A 220 19.27 6.01 0.30
N VAL A 221 18.52 7.11 0.44
CA VAL A 221 17.19 7.27 -0.16
C VAL A 221 17.24 7.81 -1.59
N THR A 222 18.39 8.36 -2.02
CA THR A 222 18.57 8.92 -3.37
C THR A 222 18.21 7.98 -4.52
N PRO A 223 18.67 6.71 -4.57
CA PRO A 223 18.32 5.80 -5.66
C PRO A 223 16.81 5.53 -5.70
N HIS A 224 16.19 5.31 -4.54
CA HIS A 224 14.74 5.09 -4.44
C HIS A 224 13.93 6.31 -4.88
N TRP A 225 14.35 7.51 -4.49
CA TRP A 225 13.72 8.75 -4.94
C TRP A 225 13.83 8.92 -6.46
N ALA A 226 15.01 8.69 -7.04
CA ALA A 226 15.22 8.84 -8.48
C ALA A 226 14.36 7.85 -9.29
N ALA A 227 14.29 6.59 -8.85
CA ALA A 227 13.40 5.58 -9.41
C ALA A 227 11.93 6.04 -9.32
N PHE A 228 11.49 6.45 -8.13
CA PHE A 228 10.12 6.89 -7.89
C PHE A 228 9.75 8.12 -8.73
N ASP A 229 10.62 9.11 -8.85
CA ASP A 229 10.39 10.32 -9.66
C ASP A 229 10.16 9.99 -11.13
N ARG A 230 11.00 9.13 -11.71
CA ARG A 230 10.88 8.66 -13.10
C ARG A 230 9.54 7.95 -13.33
N LEU A 231 9.17 7.06 -12.43
CA LEU A 231 7.97 6.22 -12.56
C LEU A 231 6.67 7.01 -12.30
N SER A 232 6.66 7.85 -11.27
CA SER A 232 5.48 8.62 -10.87
C SER A 232 4.99 9.57 -11.96
N CYS A 233 5.88 10.12 -12.78
CA CYS A 233 5.51 10.96 -13.91
C CYS A 233 4.74 10.18 -15.00
N GLU A 234 5.16 8.94 -15.29
CA GLU A 234 4.50 8.10 -16.30
C GLU A 234 3.16 7.56 -15.80
N VAL A 235 3.11 7.12 -14.54
CA VAL A 235 1.85 6.64 -13.92
C VAL A 235 0.84 7.78 -13.80
N ARG A 236 1.26 9.00 -13.49
CA ARG A 236 0.37 10.16 -13.46
C ARG A 236 -0.34 10.38 -14.80
N LYS A 237 0.43 10.43 -15.90
CA LYS A 237 -0.13 10.61 -17.25
C LYS A 237 -1.15 9.52 -17.57
N LEU A 238 -0.85 8.28 -17.19
CA LEU A 238 -1.69 7.12 -17.40
C LEU A 238 -3.01 7.19 -16.61
N ILE A 239 -2.97 7.63 -15.34
CA ILE A 239 -4.17 7.87 -14.52
C ILE A 239 -5.00 9.02 -15.09
N GLU A 240 -4.36 10.14 -15.43
CA GLU A 240 -5.02 11.32 -16.00
C GLU A 240 -5.76 10.96 -17.30
N ASN A 241 -5.12 10.23 -18.21
CA ASN A 241 -5.70 9.80 -19.47
C ASN A 241 -6.87 8.83 -19.28
N SER A 242 -6.82 7.94 -18.27
CA SER A 242 -7.93 7.02 -17.96
C SER A 242 -9.15 7.69 -17.30
N SER A 243 -9.00 8.91 -16.82
CA SER A 243 -10.06 9.65 -16.10
C SER A 243 -10.89 10.58 -17.00
N VAL A 244 -10.45 10.81 -18.24
CA VAL A 244 -11.18 11.63 -19.21
C VAL A 244 -12.06 10.71 -20.06
N PRO A 245 -13.40 10.81 -19.99
CA PRO A 245 -14.23 10.18 -21.00
C PRO A 245 -13.92 10.87 -22.33
N GLU A 246 -13.53 10.10 -23.35
CA GLU A 246 -13.40 10.64 -24.69
C GLU A 246 -14.75 11.26 -25.10
N THR A 247 -14.84 12.58 -25.05
CA THR A 247 -15.87 13.29 -25.79
C THR A 247 -15.57 13.04 -27.26
N SER A 248 -16.27 12.06 -27.82
CA SER A 248 -16.34 11.76 -29.24
C SER A 248 -16.76 13.02 -30.00
N GLN A 249 -15.78 13.85 -30.39
CA GLN A 249 -15.97 14.87 -31.40
C GLN A 249 -15.67 14.25 -32.75
N SER A 250 -16.75 13.84 -33.40
CA SER A 250 -16.81 13.63 -34.85
C SER A 250 -16.19 14.83 -35.58
N ARG A 251 -14.98 14.66 -36.13
CA ARG A 251 -14.50 15.47 -37.26
C ARG A 251 -14.35 14.57 -38.47
N GLN A 252 -15.43 14.53 -39.24
CA GLN A 252 -15.43 14.12 -40.63
C GLN A 252 -14.66 15.19 -41.42
N GLY A 253 -13.52 14.81 -42.00
CA GLY A 253 -12.69 15.68 -42.83
C GLY A 253 -11.59 14.87 -43.50
N VAL A 254 -11.86 14.44 -44.73
CA VAL A 254 -11.01 13.66 -45.63
C VAL A 254 -9.80 14.49 -46.07
N GLY A 255 -8.59 13.90 -46.06
CA GLY A 255 -7.39 14.48 -46.66
C GLY A 255 -6.10 13.73 -46.28
N ASP A 256 -5.74 12.76 -47.13
CA ASP A 256 -4.43 12.17 -47.46
C ASP A 256 -3.27 12.10 -46.43
N ASP A 257 -2.88 10.86 -46.16
CA ASP A 257 -1.52 10.31 -46.10
C ASP A 257 -0.38 11.21 -45.59
N GLU A 258 -0.22 11.23 -44.28
CA GLU A 258 1.04 11.03 -43.55
C GLU A 258 0.69 11.10 -42.06
N ILE A 259 1.34 10.33 -41.18
CA ILE A 259 1.03 10.13 -39.74
C ILE A 259 0.10 8.91 -39.46
N ALA A 260 0.14 7.88 -40.29
CA ALA A 260 -0.37 6.53 -39.94
C ALA A 260 0.76 5.58 -39.50
N MET A 261 1.71 6.07 -38.69
CA MET A 261 2.83 5.26 -38.18
C MET A 261 3.09 5.42 -36.68
N ASN A 262 2.08 5.82 -35.89
CA ASN A 262 2.16 5.85 -34.42
C ASN A 262 0.96 5.21 -33.72
N LEU A 263 0.06 4.54 -34.45
CA LEU A 263 -1.11 3.85 -33.87
C LEU A 263 -0.96 2.32 -33.79
N ALA A 264 0.27 1.81 -33.93
CA ALA A 264 0.58 0.38 -33.92
C ALA A 264 1.64 -0.01 -32.86
N THR A 265 1.74 0.75 -31.78
CA THR A 265 2.52 0.40 -30.58
C THR A 265 1.61 0.40 -29.35
N GLY A 266 0.56 -0.43 -29.41
CA GLY A 266 -0.17 -0.91 -28.22
C GLY A 266 0.60 -2.01 -27.48
N GLN A 267 1.92 -1.83 -27.37
CA GLN A 267 2.80 -2.55 -26.46
C GLN A 267 3.48 -1.47 -25.62
N GLY A 268 2.68 -0.87 -24.74
CA GLY A 268 3.20 0.05 -23.74
C GLY A 268 4.13 -0.71 -22.80
N LEU A 269 5.09 0.01 -22.23
CA LEU A 269 6.03 -0.42 -21.18
C LEU A 269 5.38 -1.23 -20.01
N TRP A 270 4.05 -1.24 -19.94
CA TRP A 270 3.21 -1.77 -18.86
C TRP A 270 2.24 -2.89 -19.29
N ASP A 271 2.32 -3.38 -20.53
CA ASP A 271 1.44 -4.46 -21.06
C ASP A 271 1.90 -5.89 -20.69
N VAL A 272 2.91 -6.01 -19.83
CA VAL A 272 3.45 -7.28 -19.31
C VAL A 272 2.91 -7.49 -17.89
N PRO A 273 2.56 -8.73 -17.46
CA PRO A 273 2.31 -9.00 -16.05
C PRO A 273 3.52 -8.55 -15.25
N MET A 274 3.40 -7.41 -14.56
CA MET A 274 4.48 -6.81 -13.79
C MET A 274 4.70 -7.62 -12.52
N ASP A 275 5.45 -8.72 -12.63
CA ASP A 275 6.03 -9.34 -11.45
C ASP A 275 7.11 -8.41 -10.85
N ILE A 276 7.47 -8.64 -9.59
CA ILE A 276 8.46 -7.81 -8.87
C ILE A 276 9.81 -7.80 -9.63
N SER A 277 10.16 -8.92 -10.29
CA SER A 277 11.38 -9.02 -11.10
C SER A 277 11.38 -8.07 -12.30
N TYR A 278 10.24 -7.82 -12.93
CA TYR A 278 10.15 -6.82 -14.01
C TYR A 278 10.44 -5.40 -13.51
N TRP A 279 10.08 -5.07 -12.27
CA TRP A 279 10.44 -3.78 -11.66
C TRP A 279 11.94 -3.70 -11.37
N ASP A 280 12.55 -4.79 -10.88
CA ASP A 280 14.00 -4.85 -10.66
C ASP A 280 14.76 -4.66 -12.00
N ASP A 281 14.29 -5.28 -13.09
CA ASP A 281 14.85 -5.12 -14.44
C ASP A 281 14.66 -3.69 -14.99
N LEU A 282 13.47 -3.10 -14.81
CA LEU A 282 13.17 -1.73 -15.23
C LEU A 282 14.00 -0.68 -14.48
N LEU A 283 14.39 -1.00 -13.25
CA LEU A 283 15.23 -0.18 -12.39
C LEU A 283 16.72 -0.55 -12.47
N GLU A 284 17.11 -1.38 -13.43
CA GLU A 284 18.51 -1.81 -13.66
C GLU A 284 19.18 -2.43 -12.42
N GLY A 285 18.39 -2.95 -11.47
CA GLY A 285 18.86 -3.48 -10.19
C GLY A 285 19.27 -2.42 -9.15
N ASP A 286 19.04 -1.12 -9.40
CA ASP A 286 19.38 -0.03 -8.48
C ASP A 286 18.55 -0.05 -7.17
N VAL A 287 17.40 -0.71 -7.21
CA VAL A 287 16.46 -0.82 -6.09
C VAL A 287 15.98 -2.26 -5.99
N ASN A 288 16.16 -2.89 -4.83
CA ASN A 288 15.59 -4.20 -4.55
C ASN A 288 14.10 -4.07 -4.20
N MET A 289 13.22 -4.38 -5.14
CA MET A 289 11.79 -4.20 -4.97
C MET A 289 11.18 -5.20 -3.98
N ASN A 290 11.81 -6.37 -3.79
CA ASN A 290 11.41 -7.30 -2.73
C ASN A 290 11.59 -6.67 -1.35
N GLU A 291 12.67 -5.91 -1.14
CA GLU A 291 12.90 -5.17 0.11
C GLU A 291 11.90 -4.02 0.28
N VAL A 292 11.63 -3.27 -0.79
CA VAL A 292 10.66 -2.15 -0.79
C VAL A 292 9.25 -2.62 -0.45
N PHE A 293 8.82 -3.75 -0.99
CA PHE A 293 7.53 -4.35 -0.69
C PHE A 293 7.56 -5.27 0.54
N GLY A 294 8.67 -5.35 1.26
CA GLY A 294 8.83 -6.18 2.46
C GLY A 294 8.58 -7.67 2.24
N PHE A 295 8.72 -8.16 1.01
CA PHE A 295 8.80 -9.58 0.68
C PHE A 295 10.23 -10.03 0.89
N ASP A 296 10.70 -10.02 2.13
CA ASP A 296 12.01 -10.56 2.42
C ASP A 296 11.96 -12.09 2.29
N MET A 297 12.16 -12.57 1.06
CA MET A 297 12.35 -14.00 0.78
C MET A 297 13.66 -14.54 1.41
N ASN A 298 14.44 -13.71 2.12
CA ASN A 298 15.70 -14.06 2.75
C ASN A 298 15.80 -13.75 4.26
N THR A 299 14.70 -13.57 4.99
CA THR A 299 14.78 -13.65 6.47
C THR A 299 14.52 -15.08 6.94
N PHE A 300 15.56 -15.66 7.54
CA PHE A 300 15.68 -17.01 8.11
C PHE A 300 16.01 -18.12 7.10
N LEU A 301 17.29 -18.17 6.70
CA LEU A 301 18.02 -19.43 6.55
C LEU A 301 18.50 -19.89 7.93
#